data_AF-W5SL62-F1
#
_entry.id   AF-W5SL62-F1
#
_cell.length_a   1.000
_cell.length_b   1.000
_cell.length_c   1.000
_cell.angle_alpha   90.00
_cell.angle_beta   90.00
_cell.angle_gamma   90.00
#
_symmetry.space_group_name_H-M   'P 1'
#
loop_
_entity.id
_entity.type
_entity.pdbx_description
1 polymer ?
#
loop_
_entity_poly.entity_id
_entity_poly.type
_entity_poly.pdbx_seq_one_letter_code
_entity_poly.pdbx_strand_id
1 'polypeptide(L)' 'MIVMMMIVMGCNSGGGKEPEKVFLSEVVNLGKGFLDVFVSFGDMITETLGIKADTKKSEIGGYFTKIAETMKKLERN' A
#
# COMPACT_ATOMS: atom_id res chain seq x y z
N MET A 1 56.18 -18.99 1.15
CA MET A 1 55.11 -18.66 2.13
C MET A 1 54.28 -17.44 1.70
N ILE A 2 53.98 -17.28 0.40
CA ILE A 2 53.20 -16.12 -0.11
C ILE A 2 51.75 -16.51 -0.46
N VAL A 3 51.49 -17.80 -0.67
CA VAL A 3 50.16 -18.33 -1.06
C VAL A 3 49.15 -18.39 0.09
N MET A 4 49.62 -18.30 1.35
CA MET A 4 48.77 -18.45 2.53
C MET A 4 48.19 -17.11 3.03
N MET A 5 48.77 -15.97 2.61
CA MET A 5 48.25 -14.63 2.96
C MET A 5 47.17 -14.11 2.01
N MET A 6 47.09 -14.63 0.77
CA MET A 6 46.00 -14.23 -0.16
C MET A 6 44.66 -14.91 0.14
N ILE A 7 44.63 -15.94 0.99
CA ILE A 7 43.39 -16.66 1.32
C ILE A 7 42.64 -16.00 2.50
N VAL A 8 43.28 -15.09 3.24
CA VAL A 8 42.70 -14.49 4.46
C VAL A 8 42.02 -13.14 4.20
N MET A 9 42.11 -12.57 3.00
CA MET A 9 41.52 -11.25 2.67
C MET A 9 40.32 -11.30 1.72
N GLY A 10 39.46 -12.31 1.88
CA GLY A 10 38.37 -12.55 0.93
C GLY A 10 36.96 -12.64 1.50
N CYS A 11 36.71 -12.36 2.78
CA CYS A 11 35.33 -12.27 3.31
C CYS A 11 34.74 -10.85 3.19
N ASN A 12 35.25 -10.04 2.26
CA ASN A 12 34.63 -8.77 1.83
C ASN A 12 33.64 -8.97 0.68
N SER A 13 33.05 -10.15 0.58
CA SER A 13 31.87 -10.40 -0.23
C SER A 13 30.68 -9.64 0.36
N GLY A 14 30.61 -8.34 0.07
CA GLY A 14 29.43 -7.51 0.22
C GLY A 14 28.33 -7.96 -0.74
N GLY A 15 27.78 -9.15 -0.51
CA GLY A 15 26.89 -9.83 -1.45
C GLY A 15 25.62 -10.43 -0.84
N GLY A 16 25.34 -10.20 0.43
CA GLY A 16 24.06 -10.56 1.05
C GLY A 16 23.44 -9.32 1.66
N LYS A 17 22.24 -8.92 1.20
CA LYS A 17 21.47 -7.90 1.91
C LYS A 17 21.25 -8.41 3.32
N GLU A 18 21.78 -7.70 4.33
CA GLU A 18 21.52 -8.01 5.73
C GLU A 18 20.01 -8.23 5.92
N PRO A 19 19.58 -9.31 6.60
CA PRO A 19 18.17 -9.66 6.73
C PRO A 19 17.30 -8.48 7.21
N GLU A 20 17.86 -7.65 8.08
CA GLU A 20 17.23 -6.43 8.59
C GLU A 20 16.99 -5.38 7.48
N LYS A 21 17.96 -5.17 6.57
CA LYS A 21 17.80 -4.23 5.45
C LYS A 21 16.81 -4.73 4.41
N VAL A 22 16.73 -6.04 4.19
CA VAL A 22 15.68 -6.65 3.35
C VAL A 22 14.31 -6.42 3.97
N PHE A 23 14.16 -6.75 5.24
CA PHE A 23 12.91 -6.58 5.99
C PHE A 23 12.44 -5.12 6.00
N LEU A 24 13.33 -4.17 6.30
CA LEU A 24 13.01 -2.74 6.26
C LEU A 24 12.61 -2.29 4.84
N SER A 25 13.29 -2.79 3.80
CA SER A 25 12.93 -2.49 2.41
C SER A 25 11.54 -3.03 2.05
N GLU A 26 11.17 -4.23 2.53
CA GLU A 26 9.85 -4.81 2.30
C GLU A 26 8.76 -4.01 3.02
N VAL A 27 8.98 -3.62 4.27
CA VAL A 27 8.04 -2.78 5.04
C VAL A 27 7.86 -1.40 4.37
N VAL A 28 8.93 -0.78 3.89
CA VAL A 28 8.86 0.50 3.17
C VAL A 28 8.10 0.36 1.85
N ASN A 29 8.37 -0.70 1.08
CA ASN A 29 7.65 -0.94 -0.18
C ASN A 29 6.17 -1.25 0.06
N LEU A 30 5.85 -1.99 1.13
CA LEU A 30 4.47 -2.21 1.56
C LEU A 30 3.79 -0.90 1.95
N GLY A 31 4.48 -0.03 2.69
CA GLY A 31 3.98 1.29 3.06
C GLY A 31 3.70 2.18 1.85
N LYS A 32 4.58 2.14 0.83
CA LYS A 32 4.35 2.85 -0.44
C LYS A 32 3.14 2.30 -1.19
N GLY A 33 3.04 0.98 -1.34
CA GLY A 33 1.89 0.35 -1.99
C GLY A 33 0.58 0.65 -1.27
N PHE A 34 0.59 0.67 0.06
CA PHE A 34 -0.58 1.08 0.84
C PHE A 34 -0.95 2.54 0.61
N LEU A 35 0.04 3.44 0.58
CA LEU A 35 -0.19 4.86 0.30
C LEU A 35 -0.79 5.07 -1.09
N ASP A 36 -0.29 4.38 -2.11
CA ASP A 36 -0.81 4.47 -3.48
C ASP A 36 -2.28 4.01 -3.55
N VAL A 37 -2.63 2.92 -2.86
CA VAL A 37 -4.02 2.45 -2.76
C VAL A 37 -4.89 3.47 -2.03
N PHE A 38 -4.40 4.07 -0.94
CA PHE A 38 -5.15 5.06 -0.18
C PHE A 38 -5.38 6.35 -0.98
N VAL A 39 -4.37 6.85 -1.70
CA VAL A 39 -4.49 8.01 -2.59
C VAL A 39 -5.49 7.71 -3.71
N SER A 40 -5.34 6.56 -4.39
CA SER A 40 -6.26 6.15 -5.46
C SER A 40 -7.70 6.04 -4.98
N PHE A 41 -7.91 5.57 -3.75
CA PHE A 41 -9.22 5.52 -3.12
C PHE A 41 -9.78 6.92 -2.81
N GLY A 42 -8.94 7.83 -2.31
CA GLY A 42 -9.30 9.23 -2.08
C GLY A 42 -9.70 9.95 -3.38
N ASP A 43 -8.94 9.74 -4.45
CA ASP A 43 -9.24 10.28 -5.77
C ASP A 43 -10.56 9.73 -6.31
N MET A 44 -10.81 8.43 -6.18
CA MET A 44 -12.09 7.82 -6.57
C MET A 44 -13.28 8.41 -5.80
N ILE A 45 -13.16 8.63 -4.50
CA ILE A 45 -14.21 9.26 -3.68
C ILE A 45 -14.47 10.70 -4.16
N THR A 46 -13.41 11.44 -4.48
CA THR A 46 -13.53 12.86 -4.82
C THR A 46 -13.98 13.08 -6.26
N GLU A 47 -13.43 12.33 -7.21
CA GLU A 47 -13.67 12.48 -8.65
C GLU A 47 -14.90 11.70 -9.11
N THR A 48 -14.94 10.39 -8.85
CA THR A 48 -16.01 9.52 -9.34
C THR A 48 -17.29 9.67 -8.53
N LEU A 49 -17.17 9.73 -7.20
CA LEU A 49 -18.35 9.90 -6.33
C LEU A 49 -18.71 11.37 -6.10
N GLY A 50 -17.82 12.31 -6.44
CA GLY A 50 -18.07 13.74 -6.28
C GLY A 50 -18.13 14.21 -4.83
N ILE A 51 -17.69 13.39 -3.87
CA ILE A 51 -17.71 13.70 -2.44
C ILE A 51 -16.50 14.58 -2.15
N LYS A 52 -16.74 15.86 -1.90
CA LYS A 52 -15.73 16.86 -1.57
C LYS A 52 -15.73 17.15 -0.07
N ALA A 53 -14.72 17.86 0.41
CA ALA A 53 -14.59 18.23 1.81
C ALA A 53 -15.78 19.06 2.35
N ASP A 54 -16.46 19.79 1.46
CA ASP A 54 -17.63 20.61 1.74
C ASP A 54 -18.97 19.87 1.59
N THR A 55 -18.97 18.64 1.09
CA THR A 55 -20.18 17.82 0.99
C THR A 55 -20.74 17.54 2.39
N LYS A 56 -22.05 17.75 2.57
CA LYS A 56 -22.67 17.54 3.87
C LYS A 56 -22.59 16.07 4.25
N LYS A 57 -22.24 15.79 5.51
CA LYS A 57 -22.20 14.41 6.06
C LYS A 57 -23.51 13.64 5.82
N SER A 58 -24.65 14.33 5.83
CA SER A 58 -25.97 13.75 5.53
C SER A 58 -26.12 13.29 4.07
N GLU A 59 -25.53 14.02 3.13
CA GLU A 59 -25.58 13.67 1.70
C GLU A 59 -24.69 12.44 1.41
N ILE A 60 -23.52 12.38 2.06
CA ILE A 60 -22.63 11.22 2.04
C ILE A 60 -23.36 9.98 2.58
N GLY A 61 -23.97 10.09 3.75
CA GLY A 61 -24.75 9.01 4.35
C GLY A 61 -25.89 8.55 3.44
N GLY A 62 -26.65 9.49 2.88
CA GLY A 62 -27.74 9.19 1.95
C GLY A 62 -27.27 8.46 0.68
N TYR A 63 -26.10 8.80 0.15
CA TYR A 63 -25.52 8.13 -1.01
C TYR A 63 -25.18 6.65 -0.71
N PHE A 64 -24.46 6.38 0.38
CA PHE A 64 -24.10 5.01 0.76
C PHE A 64 -25.32 4.17 1.18
N THR A 65 -26.34 4.77 1.79
CA THR A 65 -27.62 4.09 2.06
C THR A 65 -28.29 3.63 0.77
N LYS A 66 -28.35 4.47 -0.27
CA LYS A 66 -28.93 4.08 -1.57
C LYS A 66 -28.18 2.91 -2.22
N ILE A 67 -26.85 2.91 -2.14
CA ILE A 67 -26.04 1.77 -2.62
C ILE A 67 -26.41 0.49 -1.85
N ALA A 68 -26.44 0.56 -0.52
CA ALA A 68 -26.78 -0.59 0.31
C ALA A 68 -28.19 -1.13 0.01
N GLU A 69 -29.18 -0.25 -0.16
CA GLU A 69 -30.54 -0.63 -0.55
C GLU A 69 -30.58 -1.28 -1.94
N THR A 70 -29.84 -0.75 -2.90
CA THR A 70 -29.74 -1.31 -4.26
C THR A 70 -29.15 -2.71 -4.22
N MET A 71 -28.07 -2.93 -3.47
CA MET A 71 -27.43 -4.24 -3.33
C MET A 71 -28.38 -5.27 -2.67
N LYS A 72 -29.07 -4.87 -1.59
CA LYS A 72 -30.09 -5.70 -0.94
C LYS A 72 -31.28 -6.02 -1.84
N LYS A 73 -31.59 -5.14 -2.80
CA LYS A 73 -32.64 -5.38 -3.79
C LYS A 73 -32.18 -6.39 -4.83
N LEU A 74 -30.94 -6.27 -5.32
CA LEU A 74 -30.35 -7.22 -6.27
C LEU A 74 -30.17 -8.61 -5.69
N GLU A 75 -29.77 -8.72 -4.41
CA GLU A 75 -29.64 -10.00 -3.70
C GLU A 75 -30.97 -10.75 -3.58
N ARG A 76 -32.09 -10.02 -3.51
CA ARG A 76 -33.43 -10.60 -3.34
C ARG A 76 -34.18 -10.88 -4.65
N ASN A 77 -33.55 -10.61 -5.80
CA ASN A 77 -34.07 -10.90 -7.14
C ASN A 77 -33.37 -12.12 -7.74
#